data_AF-A0A953KT31-F1
#
_entry.id   AF-A0A953KT31-F1
#
_cell.length_a   1.000
_cell.length_b   1.000
_cell.length_c   1.000
_cell.angle_alpha   90.00
_cell.angle_beta   90.00
_cell.angle_gamma   90.00
#
_symmetry.space_group_name_H-M   'P 1'
#
loop_
_entity.id
_entity.type
_entity.pdbx_description
1 polymer ?
#
loop_
_entity_poly.entity_id
_entity_poly.type
_entity_poly.pdbx_seq_one_letter_code
_entity_poly.pdbx_strand_id
1 'polypeptide(L)'
;MIFRTAAASLVAIAVAIAAPWSQPLNAQPGHGGGKGHGKQMEKIMGKLNLTEQQKAQIKTLRENFKKEHEAELTQIKSLRGQMKDLKGSGDKAKATELRSQIKTQMATLKEAREKLKQQIVAILTPEQQQQLEQLKAERKEHRKEMKEGRMGRKHNGVTGEGKKLE
;
A
#
# COMPACT_ATOMS: atom_id res chain seq x y z
N MET A 1 42.14 -35.23 -13.58
CA MET A 1 42.39 -34.98 -12.14
C MET A 1 42.84 -33.52 -12.05
N ILE A 2 42.21 -32.54 -11.38
CA ILE A 2 41.51 -32.48 -10.08
C ILE A 2 40.81 -31.10 -9.98
N PHE A 3 39.52 -31.14 -9.60
CA PHE A 3 38.71 -30.25 -8.74
C PHE A 3 38.33 -28.78 -9.07
N ARG A 4 37.01 -28.55 -8.91
CA ARG A 4 36.21 -27.30 -8.90
C ARG A 4 36.29 -26.65 -7.50
N THR A 5 36.14 -25.33 -7.39
CA THR A 5 35.28 -24.68 -6.35
C THR A 5 35.09 -23.19 -6.64
N ALA A 6 33.82 -22.77 -6.65
CA ALA A 6 33.37 -21.38 -6.66
C ALA A 6 33.41 -20.80 -5.23
N ALA A 7 33.86 -19.55 -5.08
CA ALA A 7 33.83 -18.82 -3.82
C ALA A 7 32.62 -17.87 -3.80
N ALA A 8 31.59 -18.24 -3.05
CA ALA A 8 30.47 -17.36 -2.71
C ALA A 8 30.90 -16.46 -1.54
N SER A 9 30.98 -15.15 -1.77
CA SER A 9 31.28 -14.18 -0.72
C SER A 9 29.98 -13.75 -0.03
N LEU A 10 29.76 -14.23 1.20
CA LEU A 10 28.74 -13.73 2.12
C LEU A 10 29.25 -12.45 2.78
N VAL A 11 28.72 -11.31 2.38
CA VAL A 11 28.91 -10.03 3.08
C VAL A 11 27.86 -9.94 4.18
N ALA A 12 28.23 -10.32 5.40
CA ALA A 12 27.45 -10.06 6.60
C ALA A 12 27.76 -8.65 7.10
N ILE A 13 26.88 -7.68 6.82
CA ILE A 13 26.97 -6.34 7.42
C ILE A 13 26.23 -6.36 8.75
N ALA A 14 26.99 -6.58 9.82
CA ALA A 14 26.54 -6.29 11.18
C ALA A 14 26.81 -4.81 11.47
N VAL A 15 25.78 -3.97 11.41
CA VAL A 15 25.85 -2.58 11.90
C VAL A 15 25.31 -2.55 13.32
N ALA A 16 26.23 -2.54 14.28
CA ALA A 16 25.94 -2.16 15.66
C ALA A 16 25.94 -0.63 15.75
N ILE A 17 24.79 -0.03 16.08
CA ILE A 17 24.74 1.37 16.52
C ILE A 17 23.98 1.39 17.85
N ALA A 18 24.73 1.68 18.90
CA ALA A 18 24.20 2.09 20.20
C ALA A 18 23.82 3.58 20.13
N ALA A 19 22.58 3.93 20.45
CA ALA A 19 22.20 5.29 20.86
C ALA A 19 20.83 5.29 21.58
N PRO A 20 20.57 6.27 22.47
CA PRO A 20 19.83 6.08 23.71
C PRO A 20 18.31 6.26 23.57
N TRP A 21 17.60 5.62 24.49
CA TRP A 21 16.16 5.70 24.68
C TRP A 21 15.68 7.16 24.75
N SER A 22 15.03 7.62 23.69
CA SER A 22 14.25 8.85 23.68
C SER A 22 12.78 8.51 23.91
N GLN A 23 12.17 9.24 24.83
CA GLN A 23 10.84 9.01 25.41
C GLN A 23 9.71 9.00 24.37
N PRO A 24 8.57 8.32 24.64
CA PRO A 24 7.48 8.21 23.69
C PRO A 24 6.74 9.55 23.55
N LEU A 25 6.79 10.15 22.36
CA LEU A 25 5.80 11.13 21.95
C LEU A 25 4.45 10.41 21.84
N ASN A 26 3.53 10.82 22.71
CA ASN A 26 2.14 10.35 22.77
C ASN A 26 1.42 10.73 21.46
N ALA A 27 1.56 9.88 20.44
CA ALA A 27 0.90 10.05 19.16
C ALA A 27 -0.53 9.49 19.26
N GLN A 28 -1.51 10.37 19.43
CA GLN A 28 -2.93 10.07 19.35
C GLN A 28 -3.24 9.28 18.04
N PRO A 29 -3.91 8.12 18.08
CA PRO A 29 -4.25 7.38 16.87
C PRO A 29 -5.30 8.14 16.05
N GLY A 30 -4.85 8.83 14.99
CA GLY A 30 -5.75 9.48 14.03
C GLY A 30 -6.57 8.46 13.25
N HIS A 31 -7.81 8.21 13.67
CA HIS A 31 -8.81 7.44 12.93
C HIS A 31 -9.36 8.26 11.75
N GLY A 32 -8.57 8.38 10.67
CA GLY A 32 -8.97 9.01 9.40
C GLY A 32 -9.21 7.96 8.30
N GLY A 33 -10.47 7.72 7.95
CA GLY A 33 -10.89 6.72 6.96
C GLY A 33 -10.56 7.10 5.51
N GLY A 34 -9.72 6.28 4.87
CA GLY A 34 -9.62 6.16 3.42
C GLY A 34 -9.40 4.71 3.04
N LYS A 35 -10.39 4.07 2.40
CA LYS A 35 -10.24 2.73 1.78
C LYS A 35 -9.34 2.87 0.55
N GLY A 36 -8.03 2.99 0.74
CA GLY A 36 -7.09 3.16 -0.37
C GLY A 36 -5.69 2.77 0.05
N HIS A 37 -5.25 1.58 -0.38
CA HIS A 37 -3.90 0.97 -0.39
C HIS A 37 -2.96 1.09 0.84
N GLY A 38 -2.92 2.18 1.60
CA GLY A 38 -2.11 2.34 2.82
C GLY A 38 -2.55 1.43 3.97
N LYS A 39 -3.84 1.47 4.34
CA LYS A 39 -4.41 0.57 5.37
C LYS A 39 -4.26 -0.92 5.00
N GLN A 40 -4.13 -1.21 3.71
CA GLN A 40 -4.05 -2.57 3.22
C GLN A 40 -2.65 -3.17 3.39
N MET A 41 -1.61 -2.34 3.31
CA MET A 41 -0.25 -2.76 3.65
C MET A 41 -0.06 -2.84 5.16
N GLU A 42 -0.64 -1.92 5.91
CA GLU A 42 -0.67 -2.00 7.38
C GLU A 42 -1.33 -3.29 7.90
N LYS A 43 -2.44 -3.71 7.28
CA LYS A 43 -3.06 -5.02 7.58
C LYS A 43 -2.19 -6.22 7.24
N ILE A 44 -1.37 -6.17 6.18
CA ILE A 44 -0.40 -7.24 5.92
C ILE A 44 0.66 -7.23 6.99
N MET A 45 1.25 -6.07 7.26
CA MET A 45 2.33 -5.93 8.24
C MET A 45 1.88 -6.39 9.63
N GLY A 46 0.62 -6.16 9.99
CA GLY A 46 0.02 -6.69 11.22
C GLY A 46 -0.06 -8.23 11.29
N LYS A 47 -0.01 -8.94 10.15
CA LYS A 47 -0.02 -10.41 10.09
C LYS A 47 1.39 -11.03 10.11
N LEU A 48 2.44 -10.23 9.93
CA LEU A 48 3.84 -10.71 9.85
C LEU A 48 4.50 -10.86 11.23
N ASN A 49 3.74 -10.70 12.34
CA ASN A 49 4.24 -10.80 13.71
C ASN A 49 5.54 -10.00 13.92
N LEU A 50 5.55 -8.74 13.48
CA LEU A 50 6.75 -7.89 13.52
C LEU A 50 7.20 -7.65 14.97
N THR A 51 8.51 -7.71 15.19
CA THR A 51 9.11 -7.32 16.47
C THR A 51 8.92 -5.81 16.72
N GLU A 52 9.04 -5.39 17.98
CA GLU A 52 8.96 -3.96 18.33
C GLU A 52 10.02 -3.13 17.62
N GLN A 53 11.24 -3.68 17.49
CA GLN A 53 12.33 -3.05 16.77
C GLN A 53 12.01 -2.88 15.27
N GLN A 54 11.48 -3.91 14.62
CA GLN A 54 11.06 -3.82 13.21
C GLN A 54 9.96 -2.76 13.04
N LYS A 55 8.96 -2.74 13.92
CA LYS A 55 7.88 -1.74 13.90
C LYS A 55 8.44 -0.32 14.04
N ALA A 56 9.39 -0.10 14.95
CA ALA A 56 10.04 1.20 15.16
C ALA A 56 10.79 1.65 13.90
N GLN A 57 11.61 0.77 13.29
CA GLN A 57 12.33 1.08 12.05
C GLN A 57 11.37 1.43 10.90
N ILE A 58 10.30 0.64 10.72
CA ILE A 58 9.29 0.89 9.68
C ILE A 58 8.58 2.22 9.92
N LYS A 59 8.27 2.56 11.19
CA LYS A 59 7.66 3.84 11.56
C LYS A 59 8.57 5.01 11.16
N THR A 60 9.85 4.95 11.52
CA THR A 60 10.84 5.97 11.14
C THR A 60 10.94 6.15 9.63
N LEU A 61 11.02 5.06 8.86
CA LEU A 61 11.03 5.13 7.39
C LEU A 61 9.79 5.83 6.82
N ARG A 62 8.61 5.52 7.36
CA ARG A 62 7.35 6.15 6.93
C ARG A 62 7.27 7.63 7.30
N GLU A 63 7.76 8.00 8.48
CA GLU A 63 7.78 9.39 8.93
C GLU A 63 8.74 10.22 8.10
N ASN A 64 9.94 9.71 7.80
CA ASN A 64 10.90 10.37 6.93
C ASN A 64 10.34 10.55 5.52
N PHE A 65 9.77 9.49 4.93
CA PHE A 65 9.09 9.59 3.64
C PHE A 65 7.98 10.65 3.63
N LYS A 66 7.19 10.72 4.71
CA LYS A 66 6.11 11.70 4.83
C LYS A 66 6.65 13.14 4.88
N LYS A 67 7.74 13.37 5.63
CA LYS A 67 8.39 14.68 5.74
C LYS A 67 9.01 15.10 4.40
N GLU A 68 9.73 14.19 3.77
CA GLU A 68 10.42 14.44 2.49
C GLU A 68 9.44 14.77 1.35
N HIS A 69 8.25 14.16 1.36
CA HIS A 69 7.24 14.34 0.31
C HIS A 69 5.97 15.06 0.80
N GLU A 70 6.09 15.91 1.81
CA GLU A 70 4.93 16.56 2.45
C GLU A 70 4.12 17.39 1.45
N ALA A 71 4.80 18.13 0.58
CA ALA A 71 4.17 19.01 -0.42
C ALA A 71 3.30 18.20 -1.39
N GLU A 72 3.85 17.14 -2.00
CA GLU A 72 3.14 16.31 -2.96
C GLU A 72 2.00 15.54 -2.30
N LEU A 73 2.21 15.04 -1.07
CA LEU A 73 1.18 14.36 -0.30
C LEU A 73 0.02 15.31 0.04
N THR A 74 0.32 16.57 0.37
CA THR A 74 -0.66 17.61 0.66
C THR A 74 -1.46 17.98 -0.59
N GLN A 75 -0.79 18.16 -1.74
CA GLN A 75 -1.45 18.44 -3.02
C GLN A 75 -2.40 17.31 -3.42
N ILE A 76 -1.94 16.05 -3.33
CA ILE A 76 -2.78 14.86 -3.55
C ILE A 76 -4.01 14.86 -2.65
N LYS A 77 -3.82 15.19 -1.36
CA LYS A 77 -4.91 15.21 -0.38
C LYS A 77 -5.94 16.27 -0.74
N SER A 78 -5.49 17.47 -1.12
CA SER A 78 -6.34 18.55 -1.60
C SER A 78 -7.16 18.13 -2.83
N LEU A 79 -6.51 17.61 -3.87
CA LEU A 79 -7.18 17.16 -5.10
C LEU A 79 -8.22 16.06 -4.84
N ARG A 80 -7.92 15.14 -3.92
CA ARG A 80 -8.88 14.11 -3.48
C ARG A 80 -10.05 14.69 -2.68
N GLY A 81 -9.83 15.75 -1.91
CA GLY A 81 -10.88 16.52 -1.24
C GLY A 81 -11.83 17.12 -2.27
N GLN A 82 -11.30 17.86 -3.24
CA GLN A 82 -12.09 18.45 -4.33
C GLN A 82 -12.89 17.40 -5.11
N MET A 83 -12.29 16.23 -5.38
CA MET A 83 -12.99 15.11 -6.01
C MET A 83 -14.17 14.59 -5.17
N LYS A 84 -14.01 14.56 -3.84
CA LYS A 84 -15.07 14.13 -2.92
C LYS A 84 -16.21 15.13 -2.90
N ASP A 85 -15.90 16.42 -2.90
CA ASP A 85 -16.89 17.50 -2.87
C ASP A 85 -17.65 17.62 -4.20
N LEU A 86 -17.02 17.23 -5.31
CA LEU A 86 -17.66 17.13 -6.62
C LEU A 86 -18.65 15.96 -6.72
N LYS A 87 -18.72 15.07 -5.71
CA LYS A 87 -19.60 13.91 -5.76
C LYS A 87 -21.07 14.35 -5.72
N GLY A 88 -21.79 14.10 -6.82
CA GLY A 88 -23.21 14.43 -6.94
C GLY A 88 -23.50 15.70 -7.74
N SER A 89 -22.48 16.47 -8.14
CA SER A 89 -22.67 17.68 -8.96
C SER A 89 -23.02 17.39 -10.43
N GLY A 90 -22.79 16.16 -10.91
CA GLY A 90 -22.95 15.80 -12.32
C GLY A 90 -21.85 16.34 -13.25
N ASP A 91 -20.89 17.11 -12.74
CA ASP A 91 -19.82 17.74 -13.53
C ASP A 91 -18.72 16.73 -13.91
N LYS A 92 -18.96 16.02 -15.01
CA LYS A 92 -18.07 14.99 -15.54
C LYS A 92 -16.74 15.54 -16.04
N ALA A 93 -16.73 16.78 -16.56
CA ALA A 93 -15.53 17.39 -17.11
C ALA A 93 -14.52 17.67 -15.98
N LYS A 94 -14.97 18.36 -14.94
CA LYS A 94 -14.14 18.65 -13.76
C LYS A 94 -13.72 17.38 -13.02
N ALA A 95 -14.58 16.37 -12.97
CA ALA A 95 -14.23 15.07 -12.40
C ALA A 95 -13.11 14.36 -13.20
N THR A 96 -13.10 14.51 -14.52
CA THR A 96 -12.07 13.91 -15.38
C THR A 96 -10.74 14.63 -15.22
N GLU A 97 -10.77 15.97 -15.17
CA GLU A 97 -9.60 16.81 -14.92
C GLU A 97 -8.94 16.48 -13.57
N LEU A 98 -9.70 16.48 -12.48
CA LEU A 98 -9.18 16.16 -11.14
C LEU A 98 -8.59 14.74 -11.08
N ARG A 99 -9.18 13.77 -11.80
CA ARG A 99 -8.60 12.41 -11.90
C ARG A 99 -7.25 12.43 -12.60
N SER A 100 -7.11 13.20 -13.67
CA SER A 100 -5.85 13.37 -14.40
C SER A 100 -4.78 13.98 -13.50
N GLN A 101 -5.11 15.08 -12.82
CA GLN A 101 -4.19 15.75 -11.89
C GLN A 101 -3.74 14.84 -10.75
N ILE A 102 -4.66 14.10 -10.14
CA ILE A 102 -4.32 13.10 -9.10
C ILE A 102 -3.39 12.02 -9.66
N LYS A 103 -3.64 11.53 -10.87
CA LYS A 103 -2.81 10.49 -11.50
C LYS A 103 -1.39 10.99 -11.74
N THR A 104 -1.25 12.21 -12.27
CA THR A 104 0.06 12.85 -12.50
C THR A 104 0.81 13.02 -11.18
N GLN A 105 0.16 13.58 -10.16
CA GLN A 105 0.81 13.78 -8.85
C GLN A 105 1.15 12.45 -8.15
N MET A 106 0.42 11.38 -8.43
CA MET A 106 0.77 10.04 -7.92
C MET A 106 1.98 9.44 -8.63
N ALA A 107 2.16 9.77 -9.91
CA ALA A 107 3.27 9.26 -10.70
C ALA A 107 4.61 9.82 -10.21
N THR A 108 4.64 11.09 -9.78
CA THR A 108 5.86 11.71 -9.21
C THR A 108 6.35 10.97 -7.97
N LEU A 109 5.44 10.44 -7.16
CA LEU A 109 5.77 9.67 -5.95
C LEU A 109 5.98 8.17 -6.20
N LYS A 110 5.86 7.68 -7.43
CA LYS A 110 5.84 6.24 -7.70
C LYS A 110 7.17 5.58 -7.32
N GLU A 111 8.27 6.12 -7.80
CA GLU A 111 9.61 5.57 -7.56
C GLU A 111 9.97 5.62 -6.08
N ALA A 112 9.76 6.77 -5.43
CA ALA A 112 10.01 6.93 -4.00
C ALA A 112 9.21 5.93 -3.15
N ARG A 113 7.95 5.64 -3.53
CA ARG A 113 7.14 4.62 -2.86
C ARG A 113 7.66 3.21 -3.07
N GLU A 114 8.17 2.88 -4.26
CA GLU A 114 8.78 1.56 -4.49
C GLU A 114 10.06 1.41 -3.67
N LYS A 115 10.91 2.45 -3.62
CA LYS A 115 12.09 2.48 -2.75
C LYS A 115 11.74 2.29 -1.28
N LEU A 116 10.74 3.00 -0.77
CA LEU A 116 10.25 2.83 0.60
C LEU A 116 9.79 1.39 0.86
N LYS A 117 9.06 0.77 -0.09
CA LYS A 117 8.63 -0.64 0.06
C LYS A 117 9.83 -1.59 0.13
N GLN A 118 10.83 -1.41 -0.73
CA GLN A 118 12.04 -2.23 -0.72
C GLN A 118 12.76 -2.12 0.64
N GLN A 119 12.92 -0.91 1.17
CA GLN A 119 13.50 -0.70 2.49
C GLN A 119 12.70 -1.37 3.61
N ILE A 120 11.37 -1.32 3.55
CA ILE A 120 10.50 -2.01 4.52
C ILE A 120 10.65 -3.54 4.42
N VAL A 121 10.73 -4.09 3.20
CA VAL A 121 10.91 -5.54 3.01
C VAL A 121 12.27 -6.02 3.50
N ALA A 122 13.31 -5.19 3.35
CA ALA A 122 14.66 -5.49 3.84
C ALA A 122 14.77 -5.59 5.37
N ILE A 123 13.80 -5.04 6.13
CA ILE A 123 13.73 -5.16 7.60
C ILE A 123 13.17 -6.53 8.03
N LEU A 124 12.45 -7.21 7.15
CA LEU A 124 11.80 -8.49 7.45
C LEU A 124 12.80 -9.64 7.43
N THR A 125 12.57 -10.64 8.27
CA THR A 125 13.32 -11.90 8.21
C THR A 125 12.95 -12.69 6.94
N PRO A 126 13.79 -13.63 6.48
CA PRO A 126 13.47 -14.46 5.32
C PRO A 126 12.11 -15.17 5.42
N GLU A 127 11.76 -15.67 6.60
CA GLU A 127 10.48 -16.33 6.87
C GLU A 127 9.31 -15.34 6.74
N GLN A 128 9.46 -14.13 7.30
CA GLN A 128 8.45 -13.07 7.17
C GLN A 128 8.31 -12.58 5.72
N GLN A 129 9.39 -12.58 4.93
CA GLN A 129 9.32 -12.25 3.50
C GLN A 129 8.55 -13.32 2.72
N GLN A 130 8.77 -14.61 3.01
CA GLN A 130 7.98 -15.69 2.42
C GLN A 130 6.50 -15.56 2.78
N GLN A 131 6.19 -15.30 4.06
CA GLN A 131 4.81 -15.09 4.51
C GLN A 131 4.18 -13.86 3.82
N LEU A 132 4.96 -12.79 3.62
CA LEU A 132 4.52 -11.61 2.88
C LEU A 132 4.13 -11.95 1.43
N GLU A 133 4.91 -12.77 0.73
CA GLU A 133 4.59 -13.20 -0.64
C GLU A 133 3.34 -14.08 -0.71
N GLN A 134 3.17 -15.01 0.25
CA GLN A 134 1.94 -15.81 0.37
C GLN A 134 0.70 -14.93 0.57
N LEU A 135 0.76 -14.00 1.53
CA LEU A 135 -0.33 -13.04 1.78
C LEU A 135 -0.63 -12.13 0.58
N LYS A 136 0.38 -11.83 -0.24
CA LYS A 136 0.19 -11.10 -1.51
C LYS A 136 -0.50 -11.97 -2.56
N ALA A 137 -0.13 -13.24 -2.67
CA ALA A 137 -0.71 -14.20 -3.61
C ALA A 137 -2.19 -14.48 -3.31
N GLU A 138 -2.51 -14.86 -2.08
CA GLU A 138 -3.91 -15.09 -1.62
C GLU A 138 -4.80 -13.89 -1.90
N ARG A 139 -4.27 -12.70 -1.64
CA ARG A 139 -5.01 -11.45 -1.91
C ARG A 139 -5.23 -11.21 -3.39
N LYS A 140 -4.25 -11.55 -4.25
CA LYS A 140 -4.38 -11.41 -5.69
C LYS A 140 -5.48 -12.33 -6.20
N GLU A 141 -5.55 -13.55 -5.69
CA GLU A 141 -6.59 -14.53 -5.96
C GLU A 141 -7.97 -14.05 -5.50
N HIS A 142 -8.12 -13.69 -4.22
CA HIS A 142 -9.37 -13.13 -3.70
C HIS A 142 -9.84 -11.88 -4.49
N ARG A 143 -8.90 -11.05 -4.98
CA ARG A 143 -9.26 -9.91 -5.85
C ARG A 143 -9.78 -10.36 -7.22
N LYS A 144 -9.25 -11.44 -7.80
CA LYS A 144 -9.74 -12.01 -9.06
C LYS A 144 -11.14 -12.59 -8.88
N GLU A 145 -11.35 -13.41 -7.86
CA GLU A 145 -12.66 -14.00 -7.54
C GLU A 145 -13.72 -12.91 -7.32
N MET A 146 -13.40 -11.87 -6.54
CA MET A 146 -14.32 -10.74 -6.32
C MET A 146 -14.61 -9.98 -7.61
N LYS A 147 -13.68 -9.91 -8.56
CA LYS A 147 -13.89 -9.28 -9.87
C LYS A 147 -14.81 -10.16 -10.74
N GLU A 148 -14.59 -11.46 -10.76
CA GLU A 148 -15.36 -12.45 -11.51
C GLU A 148 -16.80 -12.56 -10.97
N GLY A 149 -16.98 -12.65 -9.66
CA GLY A 149 -18.31 -12.63 -9.02
C GLY A 149 -19.09 -11.33 -9.26
N ARG A 150 -18.40 -10.18 -9.37
CA ARG A 150 -19.03 -8.91 -9.76
C ARG A 150 -19.43 -8.88 -11.24
N MET A 151 -18.67 -9.52 -12.11
CA MET A 151 -18.99 -9.65 -13.54
C MET A 151 -20.16 -10.61 -13.75
N GLY A 152 -20.24 -11.72 -12.99
CA GLY A 152 -21.36 -12.66 -13.02
C GLY A 152 -22.69 -12.04 -12.59
N ARG A 153 -22.70 -11.24 -11.50
CA ARG A 153 -23.91 -10.51 -11.08
C ARG A 153 -24.38 -9.43 -12.05
N LYS A 154 -23.45 -8.80 -12.81
CA LYS A 154 -23.81 -7.81 -13.83
C LYS A 154 -24.43 -8.45 -15.07
N HIS A 155 -24.06 -9.70 -15.40
CA HIS A 155 -24.63 -10.44 -16.52
C HIS A 155 -26.03 -10.98 -16.22
N ASN A 156 -26.30 -11.38 -14.97
CA ASN A 156 -27.59 -11.98 -14.59
C ASN A 156 -28.70 -10.96 -14.24
N GLY A 157 -28.48 -9.67 -14.49
CA GLY A 157 -29.41 -8.57 -14.16
C GLY A 157 -30.14 -7.95 -15.35
N VAL A 158 -30.08 -8.56 -16.55
CA VAL A 158 -30.72 -8.04 -17.78
C VAL A 158 -31.80 -8.97 -18.36
N THR A 159 -32.13 -10.09 -17.72
CA THR A 159 -33.24 -10.96 -18.18
C THR A 159 -34.21 -11.25 -17.06
N GLY A 160 -35.19 -10.34 -16.92
CA GLY A 160 -36.38 -10.52 -16.09
C GLY A 160 -37.56 -9.87 -16.80
N GLU A 161 -37.96 -10.43 -17.94
CA GLU A 161 -39.25 -10.15 -18.58
C GLU A 161 -40.39 -10.39 -17.59
N GLY A 162 -41.06 -9.31 -17.17
CA GLY A 162 -42.37 -9.38 -16.55
C GLY A 162 -43.45 -9.37 -17.64
N LYS A 163 -43.90 -10.56 -18.04
CA LYS A 163 -45.17 -10.79 -18.73
C LYS A 163 -46.28 -9.95 -18.07
N LYS A 164 -46.93 -9.05 -18.82
CA LYS A 164 -48.30 -8.65 -18.51
C LYS A 164 -49.21 -9.78 -18.97
N LEU A 165 -49.74 -10.53 -18.00
CA LEU A 165 -51.00 -11.24 -18.15
C LEU A 165 -52.14 -10.24 -17.91
N GLU A 166 -53.25 -10.51 -18.58
CA GLU A 166 -54.48 -9.71 -18.76
C GLU A 166 -54.47 -8.71 -19.93
#